data_AF-A0A847QUH7-F1
#
_entry.id   AF-A0A847QUH7-F1
#
_cell.length_a   1.000
_cell.length_b   1.000
_cell.length_c   1.000
_cell.angle_alpha   90.00
_cell.angle_beta   90.00
_cell.angle_gamma   90.00
#
_symmetry.space_group_name_H-M   'P 1'
#
loop_
_entity.id
_entity.type
_entity.pdbx_description
1 polymer ?
#
loop_
_entity_poly.entity_id
_entity_poly.type
_entity_poly.pdbx_seq_one_letter_code
_entity_poly.pdbx_strand_id
1 'polypeptide(L)' 'MAIVSILAVLVFSTVLCITEIPKMLKERLYRELWTFSILLAAGTILAVLKSLDAEIPNPSDFIAWVYSPLAETMKNITK' A
#
# COMPACT_ATOMS: atom_id res chain seq x y z
N MET A 1 -7.80 19.16 -1.95
CA MET A 1 -8.19 18.12 -2.94
C MET A 1 -8.13 16.69 -2.39
N ALA A 2 -7.74 16.46 -1.12
CA ALA A 2 -7.70 15.13 -0.50
C ALA A 2 -9.04 14.36 -0.54
N ILE A 3 -10.16 15.06 -0.33
CA ILE A 3 -11.51 14.47 -0.30
C ILE A 3 -11.86 13.81 -1.65
N VAL A 4 -11.47 14.45 -2.76
CA VAL A 4 -11.73 13.91 -4.11
C VAL A 4 -10.93 12.61 -4.32
N SER A 5 -9.66 12.58 -3.89
CA SER A 5 -8.82 11.38 -3.97
C SER A 5 -9.37 10.24 -3.12
N ILE A 6 -9.81 10.52 -1.88
CA ILE A 6 -10.40 9.52 -0.99
C ILE A 6 -11.68 8.94 -1.60
N LEU A 7 -12.57 9.79 -2.11
CA LEU A 7 -13.80 9.35 -2.78
C LEU A 7 -13.50 8.49 -4.01
N ALA A 8 -12.55 8.90 -4.84
CA ALA A 8 -12.15 8.13 -6.02
C ALA A 8 -11.64 6.73 -5.65
N VAL A 9 -10.77 6.64 -4.63
CA VAL A 9 -10.23 5.36 -4.14
C VAL A 9 -11.33 4.49 -3.54
N LEU A 10 -12.24 5.05 -2.75
CA LEU A 10 -13.36 4.30 -2.16
C LEU A 10 -14.32 3.76 -3.23
N VAL A 11 -14.67 4.58 -4.22
CA VAL A 11 -15.53 4.16 -5.34
C VAL A 11 -14.84 3.05 -6.13
N PHE A 12 -13.57 3.22 -6.48
CA PHE A 12 -12.80 2.21 -7.21
C PHE A 12 -12.73 0.88 -6.44
N SER A 13 -12.40 0.93 -5.15
CA SER A 13 -12.32 -0.26 -4.30
C SER A 13 -13.68 -0.95 -4.16
N THR A 14 -14.75 -0.19 -4.07
CA THR A 14 -16.13 -0.73 -4.02
C THR A 14 -16.50 -1.45 -5.31
N VAL A 15 -16.16 -0.86 -6.47
CA VAL A 15 -16.39 -1.49 -7.79
C VAL A 15 -15.62 -2.80 -7.91
N LEU A 16 -14.36 -2.84 -7.47
CA LEU A 16 -13.56 -4.07 -7.44
C LEU A 16 -14.20 -5.14 -6.55
N CYS A 17 -14.66 -4.77 -5.35
CA CYS A 17 -15.35 -5.70 -4.46
C CYS A 17 -16.62 -6.30 -5.10
N ILE A 18 -17.45 -5.47 -5.72
CA ILE A 18 -18.71 -5.92 -6.34
C ILE A 18 -18.46 -6.84 -7.55
N THR A 19 -17.35 -6.66 -8.26
CA THR A 19 -17.02 -7.46 -9.46
C THR A 19 -16.30 -8.76 -9.12
N GLU A 20 -15.28 -8.72 -8.26
CA GLU A 20 -14.41 -9.87 -7.99
C GLU A 20 -14.93 -10.77 -6.87
N ILE A 21 -15.41 -10.23 -5.75
CA ILE A 21 -15.88 -11.05 -4.60
C ILE A 21 -16.95 -12.06 -5.00
N PRO A 22 -18.04 -11.72 -5.74
CA PRO A 22 -19.04 -12.71 -6.10
C PRO A 22 -18.50 -13.77 -7.06
N LYS A 23 -17.55 -13.43 -7.93
CA LYS A 23 -16.90 -14.39 -8.82
C LYS A 23 -16.09 -15.40 -8.01
N MET A 24 -15.27 -14.92 -7.07
CA MET A 24 -14.43 -15.76 -6.21
C MET A 24 -15.26 -16.65 -5.27
N LEU A 25 -16.37 -16.13 -4.73
CA LEU A 25 -17.31 -16.91 -3.91
C LEU A 25 -17.99 -18.02 -4.71
N LYS A 26 -18.40 -17.75 -5.95
CA LYS A 26 -19.00 -18.77 -6.84
C LYS A 26 -18.04 -19.90 -7.14
N GLU A 27 -16.77 -19.59 -7.35
CA GLU A 27 -15.71 -20.56 -7.63
C GLU A 27 -15.10 -21.18 -6.36
N ARG A 28 -15.60 -20.84 -5.16
CA ARG A 28 -15.10 -21.29 -3.85
C ARG A 28 -13.60 -20.99 -3.62
N LEU A 29 -13.12 -19.90 -4.20
CA LEU A 29 -11.74 -19.41 -4.13
C LEU A 29 -11.50 -18.61 -2.84
N TYR A 30 -11.60 -19.26 -1.68
CA TYR A 30 -11.54 -18.58 -0.39
C TYR A 30 -10.14 -18.04 -0.05
N ARG A 31 -9.08 -18.73 -0.51
CA ARG A 31 -7.70 -18.32 -0.25
C ARG A 31 -7.34 -17.06 -1.04
N GLU A 32 -7.79 -17.02 -2.27
CA GLU A 32 -7.67 -15.89 -3.17
C GLU A 32 -8.50 -14.72 -2.62
N LEU A 33 -9.72 -14.97 -2.14
CA LEU A 33 -10.59 -13.94 -1.57
C LEU A 33 -9.91 -13.27 -0.37
N TRP A 34 -9.31 -14.06 0.51
CA TRP A 34 -8.57 -13.53 1.66
C TRP A 34 -7.37 -12.68 1.22
N THR A 35 -6.61 -13.15 0.22
CA THR A 35 -5.46 -12.42 -0.33
C THR A 35 -5.90 -11.10 -0.99
N PHE A 36 -6.95 -11.14 -1.81
CA PHE A 36 -7.55 -9.97 -2.45
C PHE A 36 -8.01 -8.94 -1.42
N SER A 37 -8.77 -9.37 -0.41
CA SER A 37 -9.28 -8.46 0.62
C SER A 37 -8.16 -7.80 1.41
N ILE A 38 -7.11 -8.53 1.79
CA ILE A 38 -5.97 -7.96 2.51
C ILE A 38 -5.24 -6.93 1.65
N LEU A 39 -4.92 -7.27 0.39
CA LEU A 39 -4.21 -6.35 -0.50
C LEU A 39 -5.03 -5.10 -0.81
N LEU A 40 -6.34 -5.27 -1.07
CA LEU A 40 -7.24 -4.16 -1.36
C LEU A 40 -7.39 -3.25 -0.13
N ALA A 41 -7.58 -3.83 1.06
CA ALA A 41 -7.67 -3.06 2.30
C ALA A 41 -6.37 -2.30 2.58
N ALA A 42 -5.21 -2.96 2.45
CA ALA A 42 -3.91 -2.33 2.64
C ALA A 42 -3.70 -1.14 1.67
N GLY A 43 -3.96 -1.34 0.38
CA GLY A 43 -3.85 -0.28 -0.63
C GLY A 43 -4.81 0.88 -0.36
N THR A 44 -6.05 0.58 0.03
CA THR A 44 -7.07 1.59 0.35
C THR A 44 -6.66 2.42 1.56
N ILE A 45 -6.24 1.77 2.65
CA ILE A 45 -5.80 2.44 3.88
C ILE A 45 -4.59 3.33 3.59
N LEU A 46 -3.58 2.82 2.87
CA LEU A 46 -2.40 3.59 2.51
C LEU A 46 -2.75 4.81 1.66
N ALA A 47 -3.65 4.66 0.69
CA ALA A 47 -4.08 5.77 -0.17
C ALA A 47 -4.86 6.84 0.61
N VAL A 48 -5.70 6.43 1.57
CA VAL A 48 -6.42 7.36 2.45
C VAL A 48 -5.45 8.08 3.38
N LEU A 49 -4.56 7.35 4.06
CA LEU A 49 -3.54 7.93 4.94
C LEU A 49 -2.65 8.94 4.19
N LYS A 50 -2.22 8.59 2.97
CA LYS A 50 -1.44 9.50 2.12
C LYS A 50 -2.24 10.73 1.69
N SER A 51 -3.55 10.60 1.46
CA SER A 51 -4.42 11.73 1.15
C SER A 51 -4.62 12.66 2.35
N LEU A 52 -4.50 12.14 3.57
CA LEU A 52 -4.56 12.91 4.82
C LEU A 52 -3.21 13.53 5.22
N ASP A 53 -2.21 13.47 4.34
CA ASP A 53 -0.85 13.96 4.60
C ASP A 53 -0.20 13.28 5.83
N ALA A 54 -0.62 12.04 6.13
CA ALA A 54 0.05 11.27 7.18
C ALA A 54 1.49 10.98 6.74
N GLU A 55 2.45 11.18 7.65
CA GLU A 55 3.85 10.79 7.47
C GLU A 55 3.95 9.26 7.48
N ILE A 56 3.70 8.66 6.32
CA ILE A 56 3.96 7.25 6.08
C ILE A 56 5.45 7.16 5.73
N PRO A 57 6.28 6.47 6.53
CA PRO A 57 7.69 6.28 6.21
C PRO A 57 7.77 5.60 4.84
N ASN A 58 8.49 6.24 3.91
CA ASN A 58 8.60 5.71 2.56
C ASN A 58 9.46 4.43 2.64
N PRO A 59 9.14 3.35 1.91
CA PRO A 59 10.02 2.20 1.79
C PRO A 59 11.47 2.58 1.44
N SER A 60 11.67 3.67 0.69
CA SER A 60 13.01 4.21 0.42
C SER A 60 13.76 4.64 1.67
N ASP A 61 13.07 5.17 2.68
CA ASP A 61 13.68 5.65 3.92
C ASP A 61 14.12 4.45 4.77
N PHE A 62 13.33 3.38 4.75
CA PHE A 62 13.72 2.10 5.35
C PHE A 62 14.95 1.53 4.65
N ILE A 63 14.97 1.53 3.32
CA ILE A 63 16.15 1.10 2.55
C ILE A 63 17.35 1.98 2.91
N ALA A 64 17.20 3.31 2.92
CA ALA A 64 18.26 4.23 3.30
C ALA A 64 18.80 3.96 4.70
N TRP A 65 17.93 3.64 5.67
CA TRP A 65 18.33 3.24 7.01
C TRP A 65 19.16 1.95 7.03
N VAL A 66 18.73 0.92 6.29
CA VAL A 66 19.46 -0.36 6.16
C VAL A 66 20.85 -0.15 5.53
N TYR A 67 20.96 0.74 4.54
CA TYR A 67 22.21 1.02 3.83
C TYR A 67 23.07 2.12 4.48
N SER A 68 22.55 2.83 5.48
CA SER A 68 23.26 3.86 6.24
C SER A 68 24.65 3.41 6.75
N PRO A 69 24.82 2.23 7.40
CA PRO A 69 26.15 1.78 7.84
C PRO A 69 27.14 1.57 6.68
N LEU A 70 26.66 1.17 5.50
CA LEU A 70 27.50 1.04 4.30
C LEU A 70 27.90 2.41 3.75
N ALA A 71 26.97 3.37 3.75
CA ALA A 71 27.26 4.75 3.35
C ALA A 71 28.30 5.40 4.28
N GLU A 72 28.23 5.13 5.58
CA GLU A 72 29.13 5.69 6.59
C GLU A 72 30.54 5.08 6.51
N THR A 73 30.65 3.77 6.27
CA THR A 73 31.94 3.10 6.00
C THR A 73 32.59 3.63 4.72
N MET A 74 31.83 3.78 3.63
CA MET A 74 32.34 4.33 2.37
C MET A 74 32.80 5.79 2.50
N LYS A 75 32.07 6.59 3.30
CA LYS A 75 32.44 7.98 3.61
C LYS A 75 33.73 8.07 4.42
N ASN A 76 33.96 7.15 5.35
CA ASN A 76 35.19 7.09 6.15
C ASN A 76 36.42 6.62 5.35
N ILE A 77 36.24 5.80 4.31
CA ILE A 77 37.36 5.33 3.45
C ILE A 77 37.81 6.40 2.45
N THR A 78 36.88 7.27 2.03
CA THR A 78 37.16 8.35 1.06
C THR A 78 37.76 9.60 1.71
N LYS A 79 37.77 9.67 3.04
CA LYS A 79 38.28 10.80 3.83
C LYS A 79 39.70 10.51 4.34
#